data_AF-A0A812WSP6-F1
#
_entry.id   AF-A0A812WSP6-F1
#
_cell.length_a   1.000
_cell.length_b   1.000
_cell.length_c   1.000
_cell.angle_alpha   90.00
_cell.angle_beta   90.00
_cell.angle_gamma   90.00
#
_symmetry.space_group_name_H-M   'P 1'
#
loop_
_entity.id
_entity.type
_entity.pdbx_description
1 polymer ?
#
loop_
_entity_poly.entity_id
_entity_poly.type
_entity_poly.pdbx_seq_one_letter_code
_entity_poly.pdbx_strand_id
1 'polypeptide(L)'
;MSSHQYVDFLQFLRMLVVILAWCAFIMYGRLYLGMHSPIDVVVGFSISMILLHLYAAVDDFVDAWMTATTAFVPAYQLAFAVVLCWTYPAGLQRTPSYNYAVYFTGVCLGVVTGVWRCPHHHSVAAAEAIKAARGPLASSSFVLFVGRRFVVGLVLVLILRAVSKEVLKLLVPRVFYVFGVPCSDHECKQDSAQTTRVGYNVLTPTRLLNYAVVGWTVVEPCFDLFQWLEI
;
A
#
# COMPACT_ATOMS: atom_id res chain seq x y z
N MET A 1 18.33 -16.23 -35.54
CA MET A 1 17.65 -15.47 -34.47
C MET A 1 16.25 -15.18 -34.97
N SER A 2 15.24 -15.88 -34.44
CA SER A 2 13.88 -15.92 -35.02
C SER A 2 13.12 -14.61 -34.75
N SER A 3 12.19 -14.26 -35.63
CA SER A 3 11.35 -13.05 -35.55
C SER A 3 10.66 -12.87 -34.19
N HIS A 4 10.29 -13.97 -33.52
CA HIS A 4 9.74 -13.96 -32.15
C HIS A 4 10.68 -13.34 -31.11
N GLN A 5 11.98 -13.68 -31.15
CA GLN A 5 12.95 -13.20 -30.17
C GLN A 5 13.20 -11.68 -30.27
N TYR A 6 13.03 -11.10 -31.46
CA TYR A 6 13.10 -9.66 -31.67
C TYR A 6 11.87 -8.91 -31.14
N VAL A 7 10.67 -9.50 -31.27
CA VAL A 7 9.43 -8.92 -30.75
C VAL A 7 9.45 -8.90 -29.22
N ASP A 8 9.91 -9.99 -28.60
CA ASP A 8 10.07 -10.09 -27.14
C ASP A 8 11.10 -9.09 -26.61
N PHE A 9 12.25 -8.95 -27.28
CA PHE A 9 13.28 -7.97 -26.91
C PHE A 9 12.79 -6.52 -27.03
N LEU A 10 12.09 -6.19 -28.13
CA LEU A 10 11.55 -4.85 -28.34
C LEU A 10 10.47 -4.52 -27.30
N GLN A 11 9.66 -5.49 -26.93
CA GLN A 11 8.64 -5.34 -25.89
C GLN A 11 9.26 -5.12 -24.51
N PHE A 12 10.31 -5.87 -24.17
CA PHE A 12 11.10 -5.66 -22.95
C PHE A 12 11.68 -4.24 -22.92
N LEU A 13 12.31 -3.78 -24.01
CA LEU A 13 12.89 -2.45 -24.10
C LEU A 13 11.83 -1.35 -23.91
N ARG A 14 10.64 -1.50 -24.52
CA ARG A 14 9.53 -0.56 -24.35
C ARG A 14 9.08 -0.47 -22.89
N MET A 15 8.93 -1.60 -22.20
CA MET A 15 8.58 -1.61 -20.78
C MET A 15 9.65 -0.93 -19.92
N LEU A 16 10.92 -1.24 -20.19
CA LEU A 16 12.04 -0.64 -19.47
C LEU A 16 12.03 0.89 -19.62
N VAL A 17 11.85 1.41 -20.84
CA VAL A 17 11.78 2.85 -21.09
C VAL A 17 10.63 3.50 -20.33
N VAL A 18 9.43 2.89 -20.34
CA VAL A 18 8.26 3.43 -19.61
C VAL A 18 8.51 3.45 -18.10
N ILE A 19 9.08 2.37 -17.55
CA ILE A 19 9.41 2.29 -16.11
C ILE A 19 10.45 3.34 -15.74
N LEU A 20 11.53 3.47 -16.51
CA LEU A 20 12.57 4.47 -16.25
C LEU A 20 12.03 5.90 -16.37
N ALA A 21 11.18 6.18 -17.37
CA ALA A 21 10.51 7.48 -17.52
C ALA A 21 9.60 7.78 -16.33
N TRP A 22 8.85 6.79 -15.84
CA TRP A 22 8.01 6.93 -14.65
C TRP A 22 8.84 7.18 -13.38
N CYS A 23 9.92 6.43 -13.19
CA CYS A 23 10.87 6.65 -12.09
C CYS A 23 11.48 8.05 -12.14
N ALA A 24 11.91 8.50 -13.33
CA ALA A 24 12.43 9.85 -13.53
C ALA A 24 11.36 10.91 -13.19
N PHE A 25 10.12 10.72 -13.63
CA PHE A 25 9.02 11.63 -13.32
C PHE A 25 8.80 11.78 -11.80
N ILE A 26 8.82 10.68 -11.05
CA ILE A 26 8.71 10.71 -9.58
C ILE A 26 9.89 11.47 -8.95
N MET A 27 11.12 11.19 -9.40
CA MET A 27 12.32 11.86 -8.91
C MET A 27 12.28 13.37 -9.17
N TYR A 28 11.91 13.79 -10.39
CA TYR A 28 11.72 15.19 -10.73
C TYR A 28 10.61 15.85 -9.90
N GLY A 29 9.52 15.14 -9.62
CA GLY A 29 8.46 15.63 -8.73
C GLY A 29 8.97 15.99 -7.34
N ARG A 30 9.91 15.19 -6.78
CA ARG A 30 10.53 15.48 -5.48
C ARG A 30 11.43 16.71 -5.51
N LEU A 31 12.20 16.88 -6.59
CA LEU A 31 13.04 18.06 -6.80
C LEU A 31 12.21 19.32 -7.02
N TYR A 32 11.11 19.21 -7.78
CA TYR A 32 10.21 20.33 -8.09
C TYR A 32 9.52 20.89 -6.84
N LEU A 33 9.11 20.03 -5.89
CA LEU A 33 8.54 20.49 -4.62
C LEU A 33 9.57 21.16 -3.70
N GLY A 34 10.87 21.08 -3.99
CA GLY A 34 11.94 21.75 -3.24
C GLY A 34 12.19 21.20 -1.83
N MET A 35 11.56 20.08 -1.45
CA MET A 35 11.69 19.49 -0.11
C MET A 35 12.85 18.49 0.03
N HIS A 36 13.48 18.10 -1.09
CA HIS A 36 14.59 17.14 -1.12
C HIS A 36 15.74 17.67 -1.99
N SER A 37 16.97 17.43 -1.53
CA SER A 37 18.18 17.73 -2.30
C SER A 37 18.40 16.68 -3.40
N PRO A 38 19.09 17.01 -4.52
CA PRO A 38 19.49 16.02 -5.52
C PRO A 38 20.23 14.82 -4.93
N ILE A 39 21.04 15.03 -3.88
CA ILE A 39 21.75 13.94 -3.21
C ILE A 39 20.78 12.99 -2.47
N ASP A 40 19.71 13.52 -1.87
CA ASP A 40 18.69 12.71 -1.19
C ASP A 40 17.97 11.79 -2.17
N VAL A 41 17.73 12.29 -3.39
CA VAL A 41 17.10 11.51 -4.47
C VAL A 41 18.02 10.38 -4.93
N VAL A 42 19.31 10.64 -5.16
CA VAL A 42 20.27 9.63 -5.61
C VAL A 42 20.51 8.56 -4.53
N VAL A 43 20.68 8.98 -3.28
CA VAL A 43 20.86 8.05 -2.15
C VAL A 43 19.59 7.23 -1.92
N GLY A 44 18.42 7.86 -1.91
CA GLY A 44 17.14 7.17 -1.77
C GLY A 44 16.88 6.15 -2.89
N PHE A 45 17.22 6.50 -4.13
CA PHE A 45 17.15 5.57 -5.27
C PHE A 45 18.09 4.38 -5.08
N SER A 46 19.33 4.61 -4.65
CA SER A 46 20.32 3.56 -4.39
C SER A 46 19.85 2.59 -3.30
N ILE A 47 19.33 3.12 -2.18
CA ILE A 47 18.74 2.31 -1.11
C ILE A 47 17.55 1.49 -1.62
N SER A 48 16.69 2.10 -2.45
CA SER A 48 15.53 1.41 -3.04
C SER A 48 15.95 0.24 -3.93
N MET A 49 17.03 0.39 -4.70
CA MET A 49 17.57 -0.69 -5.54
C MET A 49 18.12 -1.85 -4.71
N ILE A 50 18.82 -1.54 -3.60
CA ILE A 50 19.30 -2.57 -2.67
C ILE A 50 18.11 -3.31 -2.05
N LEU A 51 17.10 -2.58 -1.56
CA LEU A 51 15.90 -3.18 -0.98
C LEU A 51 15.12 -4.03 -1.99
N LEU A 52 14.99 -3.56 -3.23
CA LEU A 52 14.33 -4.33 -4.30
C LEU A 52 15.08 -5.63 -4.58
N HIS A 53 16.43 -5.60 -4.62
CA HIS A 53 17.24 -6.79 -4.83
C HIS A 53 17.10 -7.80 -3.69
N LEU A 54 17.13 -7.31 -2.44
CA LEU A 54 16.90 -8.15 -1.27
C LEU A 54 15.49 -8.75 -1.24
N TYR A 55 14.48 -7.95 -1.60
CA TYR A 55 13.10 -8.42 -1.70
C TYR A 55 12.97 -9.51 -2.76
N ALA A 56 13.54 -9.31 -3.96
CA ALA A 56 13.52 -10.30 -5.03
C ALA A 56 14.18 -11.65 -4.64
N ALA A 57 15.12 -11.64 -3.69
CA ALA A 57 15.72 -12.87 -3.17
C ALA A 57 14.83 -13.63 -2.16
N VAL A 58 13.82 -12.98 -1.59
CA VAL A 58 12.96 -13.52 -0.52
C VAL A 58 11.49 -13.59 -0.93
N ASP A 59 11.11 -13.03 -2.08
CA ASP A 59 9.74 -12.93 -2.59
C ASP A 59 9.01 -14.30 -2.58
N ASP A 60 9.65 -15.36 -3.09
CA ASP A 60 9.08 -16.72 -3.08
C ASP A 60 8.70 -17.21 -1.68
N PHE A 61 9.52 -16.88 -0.66
CA PHE A 61 9.23 -17.24 0.72
C PHE A 61 8.06 -16.41 1.28
N VAL A 62 8.02 -15.12 0.95
CA VAL A 62 6.94 -14.22 1.36
C VAL A 62 5.61 -14.66 0.76
N ASP A 63 5.57 -14.97 -0.53
CA ASP A 63 4.37 -15.44 -1.22
C ASP A 63 3.88 -16.78 -0.67
N ALA A 64 4.79 -17.72 -0.42
CA ALA A 64 4.46 -18.99 0.22
C ALA A 64 3.91 -18.79 1.64
N TRP A 65 4.45 -17.83 2.40
CA TRP A 65 3.96 -17.50 3.74
C TRP A 65 2.59 -16.83 3.71
N MET A 66 2.34 -15.90 2.77
CA MET A 66 1.05 -15.22 2.64
C MET A 66 -0.07 -16.15 2.16
N THR A 67 0.25 -17.09 1.28
CA THR A 67 -0.72 -18.06 0.71
C THR A 67 -0.88 -19.32 1.56
N ALA A 68 -0.07 -19.50 2.60
CA ALA A 68 -0.22 -20.60 3.53
C ALA A 68 -1.63 -20.58 4.15
N THR A 69 -2.32 -21.73 4.15
CA THR A 69 -3.67 -21.93 4.72
C THR A 69 -3.73 -21.78 6.25
N THR A 70 -2.66 -21.29 6.87
CA THR A 70 -2.56 -21.14 8.31
C THR A 70 -3.37 -19.94 8.76
N ALA A 71 -4.28 -20.14 9.72
CA ALA A 71 -5.19 -19.09 10.21
C ALA A 71 -4.50 -17.90 10.90
N PHE A 72 -3.20 -18.00 11.19
CA PHE A 72 -2.45 -17.05 12.01
C PHE A 72 -1.71 -15.95 11.22
N VAL A 73 -1.70 -15.98 9.89
CA VAL A 73 -0.98 -14.99 9.05
C VAL A 73 -1.46 -13.54 9.33
N PRO A 74 -2.77 -13.23 9.35
CA PRO A 74 -3.27 -11.90 9.71
C PRO A 74 -2.88 -11.47 11.13
N ALA A 75 -2.92 -12.41 12.09
CA ALA A 75 -2.59 -12.14 13.48
C ALA A 75 -1.10 -11.82 13.66
N TYR A 76 -0.23 -12.56 12.97
CA TYR A 76 1.21 -12.27 12.93
C TYR A 76 1.48 -10.90 12.33
N GLN A 77 0.86 -10.59 11.19
CA GLN A 77 1.04 -9.29 10.54
C GLN A 77 0.54 -8.13 11.41
N LEU A 78 -0.58 -8.32 12.12
CA LEU A 78 -1.08 -7.34 13.07
C LEU A 78 -0.11 -7.14 14.24
N ALA A 79 0.41 -8.24 14.82
CA ALA A 79 1.41 -8.17 15.88
C ALA A 79 2.67 -7.44 15.41
N PHE A 80 3.16 -7.76 14.21
CA PHE A 80 4.29 -7.09 13.59
C PHE A 80 4.03 -5.59 13.39
N ALA A 81 2.85 -5.21 12.89
CA ALA A 81 2.45 -3.82 12.74
C ALA A 81 2.45 -3.05 14.07
N VAL A 82 1.93 -3.66 15.14
CA VAL A 82 1.92 -3.08 16.49
C VAL A 82 3.35 -2.92 17.01
N VAL A 83 4.19 -3.94 16.86
CA VAL A 83 5.60 -3.89 17.28
C VAL A 83 6.34 -2.77 16.54
N LEU A 84 6.18 -2.64 15.22
CA LEU A 84 6.79 -1.55 14.45
C LEU A 84 6.32 -0.16 14.91
N CYS A 85 5.04 -0.01 15.24
CA CYS A 85 4.51 1.25 15.75
C CYS A 85 5.04 1.56 17.16
N TRP A 86 5.30 0.52 17.96
CA TRP A 86 5.81 0.63 19.32
C TRP A 86 7.32 0.92 19.36
N THR A 87 8.11 0.21 18.55
CA THR A 87 9.57 0.35 18.48
C THR A 87 10.02 1.57 17.69
N TYR A 88 9.09 2.32 17.08
CA TYR A 88 9.42 3.51 16.33
C TYR A 88 10.13 4.53 17.24
N PRO A 89 11.33 5.00 16.86
CA PRO A 89 12.12 5.89 17.72
C PRO A 89 11.40 7.22 17.91
N ALA A 90 11.24 7.64 19.16
CA ALA A 90 10.74 8.96 19.49
C ALA A 90 11.81 10.00 19.15
N GLY A 91 11.61 10.72 18.05
CA GLY A 91 12.48 11.84 17.68
C GLY A 91 12.36 13.00 18.67
N LEU A 92 13.44 13.80 18.82
CA LEU A 92 13.42 15.02 19.63
C LEU A 92 12.33 16.01 19.19
N GLN A 93 12.02 16.04 17.90
CA GLN A 93 10.97 16.87 17.33
C GLN A 93 9.91 16.03 16.65
N ARG A 94 8.66 16.47 16.78
CA ARG A 94 7.51 15.80 16.16
C ARG A 94 7.51 16.06 14.65
N THR A 95 8.08 15.14 13.89
CA THR A 95 8.06 15.16 12.42
C THR A 95 6.88 14.37 11.87
N PRO A 96 6.41 14.64 10.64
CA PRO A 96 5.36 13.86 10.00
C PRO A 96 5.77 12.41 9.68
N SER A 97 7.07 12.07 9.81
CA SER A 97 7.66 10.77 9.49
C SER A 97 6.98 9.58 10.18
N TYR A 98 6.60 9.73 11.46
CA TYR A 98 5.87 8.69 12.18
C TYR A 98 4.52 8.37 11.53
N ASN A 99 3.79 9.39 11.08
CA ASN A 99 2.50 9.18 10.44
C ASN A 99 2.65 8.42 9.12
N TYR A 100 3.69 8.71 8.33
CA TYR A 100 3.98 7.97 7.10
C TYR A 100 4.32 6.51 7.38
N ALA A 101 5.08 6.22 8.44
CA ALA A 101 5.36 4.84 8.86
C ALA A 101 4.06 4.11 9.25
N VAL A 102 3.19 4.73 10.03
CA VAL A 102 1.89 4.15 10.41
C VAL A 102 0.99 3.90 9.19
N TYR A 103 0.95 4.82 8.23
CA TYR A 103 0.18 4.65 6.99
C TYR A 103 0.72 3.48 6.17
N PHE A 104 2.04 3.40 5.99
CA PHE A 104 2.68 2.32 5.25
C PHE A 104 2.42 0.96 5.91
N THR A 105 2.68 0.83 7.21
CA THR A 105 2.43 -0.38 7.98
C THR A 105 0.95 -0.79 7.93
N GLY A 106 0.04 0.18 7.98
CA GLY A 106 -1.39 -0.07 7.82
C GLY A 106 -1.72 -0.67 6.46
N VAL A 107 -1.26 -0.06 5.35
CA VAL A 107 -1.47 -0.61 3.99
C VAL A 107 -0.90 -2.03 3.89
N CYS A 108 0.32 -2.28 4.38
CA CYS A 108 0.92 -3.61 4.36
C CYS A 108 0.09 -4.64 5.13
N LEU A 109 -0.44 -4.27 6.30
CA LEU A 109 -1.37 -5.13 7.05
C LEU A 109 -2.59 -5.48 6.20
N GLY A 110 -3.22 -4.48 5.60
CA GLY A 110 -4.39 -4.66 4.72
C GLY A 110 -4.13 -5.60 3.55
N VAL A 111 -3.01 -5.38 2.85
CA VAL A 111 -2.61 -6.19 1.69
C VAL A 111 -2.41 -7.64 2.08
N VAL A 112 -1.62 -7.92 3.11
CA VAL A 112 -1.37 -9.30 3.59
C VAL A 112 -2.67 -9.98 4.01
N THR A 113 -3.55 -9.26 4.74
CA THR A 113 -4.85 -9.84 5.14
C THR A 113 -5.77 -10.14 3.97
N GLY A 114 -5.76 -9.31 2.92
CA GLY A 114 -6.55 -9.53 1.71
C GLY A 114 -6.03 -10.71 0.90
N VAL A 115 -4.71 -10.81 0.72
CA VAL A 115 -4.09 -11.92 -0.03
C VAL A 115 -4.36 -13.25 0.68
N TRP A 116 -4.20 -13.27 2.00
CA TRP A 116 -4.49 -14.46 2.81
C TRP A 116 -5.97 -14.89 2.72
N ARG A 117 -6.90 -13.93 2.66
CA ARG A 117 -8.34 -14.22 2.60
C ARG A 117 -8.78 -14.74 1.23
N CYS A 118 -8.21 -14.19 0.16
CA CYS A 118 -8.55 -14.57 -1.21
C CYS A 118 -7.31 -15.01 -2.03
N PRO A 119 -6.67 -16.14 -1.66
CA PRO A 119 -5.44 -16.59 -2.33
C PRO A 119 -5.67 -16.96 -3.80
N HIS A 120 -6.91 -17.28 -4.17
CA HIS A 120 -7.30 -17.61 -5.54
C HIS A 120 -7.18 -16.41 -6.50
N HIS A 121 -7.46 -15.18 -6.06
CA HIS A 121 -7.26 -13.98 -6.87
C HIS A 121 -5.79 -13.67 -7.17
N HIS A 122 -4.88 -14.18 -6.35
CA HIS A 122 -3.44 -13.97 -6.46
C HIS A 122 -2.67 -15.21 -6.94
N SER A 123 -3.39 -16.20 -7.46
CA SER A 123 -2.79 -17.39 -8.04
C SER A 123 -2.19 -17.12 -9.42
N VAL A 124 -1.24 -17.96 -9.83
CA VAL A 124 -0.67 -17.92 -11.19
C VAL A 124 -1.76 -18.02 -12.26
N ALA A 125 -2.80 -18.83 -12.01
CA ALA A 125 -3.94 -18.98 -12.91
C ALA A 125 -4.73 -17.67 -13.08
N ALA A 126 -4.92 -16.90 -12.01
CA ALA A 126 -5.57 -15.58 -12.09
C ALA A 126 -4.71 -14.58 -12.87
N ALA A 127 -3.38 -14.61 -12.68
CA ALA A 127 -2.45 -13.79 -13.44
C ALA A 127 -2.48 -14.11 -14.94
N GLU A 128 -2.54 -15.40 -15.29
CA GLU A 128 -2.66 -15.87 -16.68
C GLU A 128 -4.00 -15.48 -17.31
N ALA A 129 -5.11 -15.59 -16.58
CA ALA A 129 -6.43 -15.17 -17.04
C ALA A 129 -6.45 -13.66 -17.36
N ILE A 130 -5.85 -12.83 -16.50
CA ILE A 130 -5.71 -11.39 -16.75
C ILE A 130 -4.82 -11.13 -17.97
N LYS A 131 -3.71 -11.87 -18.11
CA LYS A 131 -2.81 -11.75 -19.27
C LYS A 131 -3.52 -12.13 -20.58
N ALA A 132 -4.38 -13.15 -20.56
CA ALA A 132 -5.19 -13.56 -21.70
C ALA A 132 -6.24 -12.48 -22.07
N ALA A 133 -6.92 -11.91 -21.07
CA ALA A 133 -7.90 -10.84 -21.26
C ALA A 133 -7.28 -9.51 -21.75
N ARG A 134 -6.02 -9.24 -21.40
CA ARG A 134 -5.29 -7.99 -21.70
C ARG A 134 -5.05 -7.75 -23.20
N GLY A 135 -4.97 -8.81 -24.01
CA GLY A 135 -4.59 -8.71 -25.43
C GLY A 135 -3.18 -8.13 -25.65
N PRO A 136 -2.79 -7.81 -26.90
CA PRO A 136 -1.47 -7.25 -27.21
C PRO A 136 -1.27 -5.86 -26.58
N LEU A 137 -0.14 -5.66 -25.91
CA LEU A 137 0.20 -4.44 -25.15
C LEU A 137 0.20 -3.13 -25.95
N ALA A 138 0.22 -3.18 -27.29
CA ALA A 138 0.23 -2.01 -28.16
C ALA A 138 -1.14 -1.66 -28.76
N SER A 139 -2.20 -2.38 -28.38
CA SER A 139 -3.54 -2.11 -28.89
C SER A 139 -4.21 -0.95 -28.13
N SER A 140 -4.99 -0.12 -28.82
CA SER A 140 -5.84 0.89 -28.18
C SER A 140 -6.81 0.26 -27.16
N SER A 141 -7.17 -1.01 -27.35
CA SER A 141 -7.99 -1.77 -26.39
C SER A 141 -7.27 -2.01 -25.06
N PHE A 142 -5.94 -2.11 -25.05
CA PHE A 142 -5.15 -2.31 -23.84
C PHE A 142 -5.15 -1.06 -22.94
N VAL A 143 -4.94 0.11 -23.53
CA VAL A 143 -4.96 1.39 -22.78
C VAL A 143 -6.36 1.64 -22.21
N LEU A 144 -7.41 1.36 -22.97
CA LEU A 144 -8.80 1.47 -22.50
C LEU A 144 -9.09 0.48 -21.37
N PHE A 145 -8.64 -0.77 -21.48
CA PHE A 145 -8.80 -1.80 -20.44
C PHE A 145 -8.13 -1.38 -19.13
N VAL A 146 -6.85 -0.99 -19.17
CA VAL A 146 -6.11 -0.54 -17.99
C VAL A 146 -6.69 0.75 -17.42
N GLY A 147 -7.03 1.71 -18.29
CA GLY A 147 -7.64 2.97 -17.90
C GLY A 147 -8.96 2.76 -17.16
N ARG A 148 -9.82 1.87 -17.66
CA ARG A 148 -11.10 1.53 -17.04
C ARG A 148 -10.91 0.89 -15.65
N ARG A 149 -10.00 -0.08 -15.51
CA ARG A 149 -9.64 -0.66 -14.20
C ARG A 149 -9.09 0.39 -13.23
N PHE A 150 -8.21 1.26 -13.71
CA PHE A 150 -7.61 2.31 -12.90
C PHE A 150 -8.68 3.29 -12.36
N VAL A 151 -9.57 3.78 -13.21
CA VAL A 151 -10.63 4.71 -12.79
C VAL A 151 -11.60 4.05 -11.81
N VAL A 152 -12.09 2.84 -12.13
CA VAL A 152 -13.03 2.12 -11.27
C VAL A 152 -12.39 1.78 -9.91
N GLY A 153 -11.16 1.25 -9.92
CA GLY A 153 -10.41 0.95 -8.71
C GLY A 153 -10.13 2.19 -7.87
N LEU A 154 -9.73 3.31 -8.50
CA LEU A 154 -9.49 4.57 -7.79
C LEU A 154 -10.76 5.08 -7.11
N VAL A 155 -11.90 5.07 -7.81
CA VAL A 155 -13.19 5.49 -7.23
C VAL A 155 -13.57 4.60 -6.05
N LEU A 156 -13.42 3.28 -6.18
CA LEU A 156 -13.73 2.34 -5.10
C LEU A 156 -12.87 2.59 -3.86
N VAL A 157 -11.55 2.75 -4.04
CA VAL A 157 -10.61 3.02 -2.94
C VAL A 157 -10.96 4.34 -2.24
N LEU A 158 -11.32 5.38 -3.00
CA LEU A 158 -11.71 6.68 -2.42
C LEU A 158 -13.01 6.58 -1.61
N ILE A 159 -14.01 5.85 -2.12
CA ILE A 159 -15.28 5.64 -1.41
C ILE A 159 -15.04 4.87 -0.11
N LEU A 160 -14.36 3.72 -0.18
CA LEU A 160 -14.13 2.87 0.99
C LEU A 160 -13.22 3.55 2.02
N ARG A 161 -12.24 4.35 1.59
CA ARG A 161 -11.43 5.18 2.50
C ARG A 161 -12.28 6.22 3.23
N ALA A 162 -13.22 6.86 2.54
CA ALA A 162 -14.10 7.85 3.14
C ALA A 162 -15.04 7.20 4.17
N VAL A 163 -15.69 6.10 3.80
CA VAL A 163 -16.58 5.33 4.70
C VAL A 163 -15.83 4.79 5.91
N SER A 164 -14.67 4.16 5.69
CA SER A 164 -13.82 3.60 6.74
C SER A 164 -13.41 4.66 7.76
N LYS A 165 -13.03 5.86 7.30
CA LYS A 165 -12.66 6.97 8.18
C LYS A 165 -13.78 7.35 9.15
N GLU A 166 -15.02 7.47 8.67
CA GLU A 166 -16.17 7.84 9.50
C GLU A 166 -16.55 6.70 10.47
N VAL A 167 -16.51 5.46 10.02
CA VAL A 167 -16.76 4.28 10.86
C VAL A 167 -15.71 4.16 11.98
N LEU A 168 -14.43 4.34 11.65
CA LEU A 168 -13.34 4.27 12.62
C LEU A 168 -13.39 5.40 13.65
N LYS A 169 -13.75 6.62 13.24
CA LYS A 169 -13.99 7.74 14.17
C LYS A 169 -15.05 7.40 15.22
N LEU A 170 -16.04 6.59 14.86
CA LEU A 170 -17.11 6.17 15.76
C LEU A 170 -16.72 4.97 16.63
N LEU A 171 -16.08 3.95 16.03
CA LEU A 171 -15.78 2.69 16.69
C LEU A 171 -14.60 2.79 17.66
N VAL A 172 -13.53 3.49 17.26
CA VAL A 172 -12.28 3.48 18.01
C VAL A 172 -12.48 4.06 19.43
N PRO A 173 -13.10 5.24 19.63
CA PRO A 173 -13.34 5.77 20.97
C PRO A 173 -14.23 4.87 21.83
N ARG A 174 -15.24 4.21 21.24
CA ARG A 174 -16.12 3.27 21.95
C ARG A 174 -15.35 2.05 22.44
N VAL A 175 -14.45 1.51 21.62
CA VAL A 175 -13.61 0.36 21.98
C VAL A 175 -12.71 0.75 23.16
N PHE A 176 -12.03 1.88 23.10
CA PHE A 176 -11.19 2.34 24.21
C PHE A 176 -11.99 2.63 25.49
N TYR A 177 -13.22 3.15 25.38
CA TYR A 177 -14.12 3.34 26.51
C TYR A 177 -14.47 2.01 27.19
N VAL A 178 -14.80 0.97 26.41
CA VAL A 178 -15.08 -0.38 26.94
C VAL A 178 -13.86 -0.97 27.66
N PHE A 179 -12.65 -0.71 27.16
CA PHE A 179 -11.41 -1.13 27.80
C PHE A 179 -10.97 -0.24 28.97
N GLY A 180 -11.75 0.79 29.33
CA GLY A 180 -11.46 1.67 30.47
C GLY A 180 -10.21 2.54 30.30
N VAL A 181 -9.75 2.75 29.06
CA VAL A 181 -8.54 3.52 28.77
C VAL A 181 -8.91 5.00 28.59
N PRO A 182 -8.33 5.93 29.37
CA PRO A 182 -8.61 7.36 29.23
C PRO A 182 -8.15 7.85 27.84
N CYS A 183 -9.11 8.28 27.03
CA CYS A 183 -8.89 8.84 25.69
C CYS A 183 -8.74 10.36 25.75
N SER A 184 -7.84 10.91 24.94
CA SER A 184 -7.78 12.35 24.68
C SER A 184 -8.15 12.58 23.21
N ASP A 185 -9.41 12.96 22.99
CA ASP A 185 -9.93 13.31 21.67
C ASP A 185 -9.58 14.76 21.37
N HIS A 186 -8.55 15.01 20.56
CA HIS A 186 -8.34 16.35 20.02
C HIS A 186 -7.88 16.32 18.57
N GLU A 187 -8.84 16.44 17.64
CA GLU A 187 -8.67 17.21 16.39
C GLU A 187 -8.63 18.74 16.71
N CYS A 188 -8.17 19.16 17.90
CA CYS A 188 -7.93 20.56 18.19
C CYS A 188 -6.57 20.94 17.61
N LYS A 189 -6.57 21.97 16.76
CA LYS A 189 -5.40 22.68 16.25
C LYS A 189 -4.41 22.87 17.42
N GLN A 190 -3.31 22.13 17.41
CA GLN A 190 -2.40 22.08 18.54
C GLN A 190 -1.53 23.34 18.51
N ASP A 191 -2.05 24.43 19.09
CA ASP A 191 -1.25 25.59 19.47
C ASP A 191 -0.08 25.11 20.35
N SER A 192 1.07 25.72 20.11
CA SER A 192 2.42 25.24 20.41
C SER A 192 2.80 25.18 21.90
N ALA A 193 1.86 24.94 22.81
CA ALA A 193 2.13 24.95 24.24
C ALA A 193 1.21 24.00 25.03
N GLN A 194 1.38 22.68 24.89
CA GLN A 194 0.98 21.78 25.99
C GLN A 194 1.77 20.47 26.00
N THR A 195 2.91 20.54 26.67
CA THR A 195 3.60 19.41 27.30
C THR A 195 2.67 18.79 28.36
N THR A 196 2.76 17.47 28.56
CA THR A 196 2.16 16.68 29.67
C THR A 196 0.64 16.49 29.70
N ARG A 197 0.12 15.58 28.86
CA ARG A 197 -0.89 14.59 29.29
C ARG A 197 -0.63 13.26 28.56
N VAL A 198 -0.26 12.23 29.31
CA VAL A 198 -0.08 10.84 28.83
C VAL A 198 -1.46 10.23 28.64
N GLY A 199 -2.17 10.64 27.60
CA GLY A 199 -3.35 9.95 27.08
C GLY A 199 -2.93 9.11 25.87
N TYR A 200 -3.43 7.89 25.75
CA TYR A 200 -3.15 7.06 24.58
C TYR A 200 -3.66 7.76 23.32
N ASN A 201 -2.81 7.86 22.29
CA ASN A 201 -3.15 8.56 21.06
C ASN A 201 -4.07 7.69 20.20
N VAL A 202 -5.39 7.88 20.38
CA VAL A 202 -6.48 7.22 19.64
C VAL A 202 -6.34 7.36 18.12
N LEU A 203 -5.59 8.37 17.67
CA LEU A 203 -5.35 8.69 16.27
C LEU A 203 -4.45 7.68 15.56
N THR A 204 -3.46 7.11 16.26
CA THR A 204 -2.55 6.10 15.69
C THR A 204 -3.29 4.84 15.23
N PRO A 205 -4.08 4.14 16.09
CA PRO A 205 -4.81 2.96 15.67
C PRO A 205 -5.89 3.29 14.64
N THR A 206 -6.58 4.44 14.77
CA THR A 206 -7.55 4.92 13.76
C THR A 206 -6.91 5.04 12.38
N ARG A 207 -5.70 5.62 12.31
CA ARG A 207 -4.95 5.76 11.07
C ARG A 207 -4.47 4.42 10.55
N LEU A 208 -3.87 3.59 11.39
CA LEU A 208 -3.40 2.26 11.02
C LEU A 208 -4.51 1.44 10.38
N LEU A 209 -5.67 1.37 11.04
CA LEU A 209 -6.83 0.62 10.56
C LEU A 209 -7.43 1.21 9.28
N ASN A 210 -7.51 2.54 9.16
CA ASN A 210 -8.05 3.16 7.95
C ASN A 210 -7.19 2.81 6.72
N TYR A 211 -5.87 2.88 6.85
CA TYR A 211 -4.96 2.50 5.77
C TYR A 211 -4.87 0.99 5.56
N ALA A 212 -5.13 0.17 6.58
CA ALA A 212 -5.34 -1.27 6.41
C ALA A 212 -6.58 -1.56 5.56
N VAL A 213 -7.68 -0.83 5.77
CA VAL A 213 -8.82 -0.93 4.86
C VAL A 213 -8.40 -0.53 3.44
N VAL A 214 -7.67 0.56 3.24
CA VAL A 214 -7.17 0.94 1.90
C VAL A 214 -6.35 -0.20 1.26
N GLY A 215 -5.40 -0.79 1.98
CA GLY A 215 -4.62 -1.93 1.47
C GLY A 215 -5.49 -3.14 1.11
N TRP A 216 -6.43 -3.48 1.99
CA TRP A 216 -7.39 -4.57 1.77
C TRP A 216 -8.27 -4.34 0.54
N THR A 217 -8.76 -3.11 0.34
CA THR A 217 -9.65 -2.77 -0.79
C THR A 217 -9.03 -3.02 -2.15
N VAL A 218 -7.73 -2.78 -2.29
CA VAL A 218 -7.00 -2.98 -3.54
C VAL A 218 -6.88 -4.47 -3.90
N VAL A 219 -6.90 -5.34 -2.89
CA VAL A 219 -6.54 -6.75 -3.02
C VAL A 219 -7.76 -7.65 -3.19
N GLU A 220 -8.86 -7.39 -2.48
CA GLU A 220 -10.08 -8.21 -2.56
C GLU A 220 -11.23 -7.45 -3.26
N PRO A 221 -11.84 -6.38 -2.67
CA PRO A 221 -12.97 -5.69 -3.29
C PRO A 221 -12.75 -5.19 -4.71
N CYS A 222 -11.56 -4.70 -5.04
CA CYS A 222 -11.22 -4.28 -6.41
C CYS A 222 -11.26 -5.48 -7.37
N PHE A 223 -10.71 -6.63 -6.99
CA PHE A 223 -10.69 -7.83 -7.84
C PHE A 223 -12.09 -8.40 -8.03
N ASP A 224 -12.89 -8.47 -6.97
CA ASP A 224 -14.29 -8.89 -7.03
C ASP A 224 -15.10 -7.98 -7.97
N LEU A 225 -14.91 -6.66 -7.85
CA LEU A 225 -15.61 -5.69 -8.69
C LEU A 225 -15.18 -5.81 -10.16
N PHE A 226 -13.89 -6.03 -10.43
CA PHE A 226 -13.38 -6.23 -11.78
C PHE A 226 -13.92 -7.52 -12.41
N GLN A 227 -14.00 -8.60 -11.64
CA GLN A 227 -14.64 -9.85 -12.08
C GLN A 227 -16.12 -9.66 -12.37
N TRP A 228 -16.85 -8.97 -11.48
CA TRP A 228 -18.28 -8.71 -11.65
C TRP A 228 -18.59 -7.81 -12.85
N LEU A 229 -17.75 -6.82 -13.13
CA LEU A 229 -17.92 -5.92 -14.26
C LEU A 229 -17.36 -6.47 -15.59
N GLU A 230 -16.73 -7.65 -15.58
CA GLU A 230 -16.00 -8.23 -16.72
C GLU A 230 -14.96 -7.25 -17.31
N ILE A 231 -14.22 -6.60 -16.41
CA ILE A 231 -13.20 -5.59 -16.75
C ILE A 231 -11.86 -6.05 -16.28
#